data_AF-A8GLN7-F1
#
_entry.id   AF-A8GLN7-F1
#
_cell.length_a   1.000
_cell.length_b   1.000
_cell.length_c   1.000
_cell.angle_alpha   90.00
_cell.angle_beta   90.00
_cell.angle_gamma   90.00
#
_symmetry.space_group_name_H-M   'P 1'
#
loop_
_entity.id
_entity.type
_entity.pdbx_description
1 polymer ?
#
loop_
_entity_poly.entity_id
_entity_poly.type
_entity_poly.pdbx_seq_one_letter_code
_entity_poly.pdbx_strand_id
1 'polypeptide(L)'
;MFNTEHLYMIAREIERMASEPLYSQEYVSALTNVAQLNLERVAELEHEKGNRGEGWRPDIDPITGRAFFMWIAHPTKGMVPTYGGPYDSYTLAERDTDSGYFVERYDHDDGRWRTDCVEDCGVQVVDDQLYTSDEDPDDLKAEISALRAKLATPVRLSDTTHPRCRLQHADDIRAVGFKCAGAE
;
A
#
# COMPACT_ATOMS: atom_id res chain seq x y z
N MET A 1 -23.11 15.54 -21.38
CA MET A 1 -21.79 14.88 -21.27
C MET A 1 -21.99 13.61 -20.47
N PHE A 2 -21.68 12.45 -21.05
CA PHE A 2 -21.66 11.20 -20.27
C PHE A 2 -20.45 11.25 -19.35
N ASN A 3 -20.61 10.96 -18.06
CA ASN A 3 -19.48 10.82 -17.15
C ASN A 3 -18.76 9.49 -17.43
N THR A 4 -17.53 9.34 -16.94
CA THR A 4 -16.74 8.12 -17.08
C THR A 4 -17.47 6.90 -16.52
N GLU A 5 -18.19 7.02 -15.41
CA GLU A 5 -18.98 5.91 -14.85
C GLU A 5 -20.09 5.42 -15.79
N HIS A 6 -20.81 6.31 -16.48
CA HIS A 6 -21.81 5.91 -17.47
C HIS A 6 -21.19 5.15 -18.64
N LEU A 7 -19.98 5.53 -19.08
CA LEU A 7 -19.28 4.82 -20.14
C LEU A 7 -18.83 3.42 -19.68
N TYR A 8 -18.36 3.27 -18.44
CA TYR A 8 -18.05 1.96 -17.86
C TYR A 8 -19.28 1.05 -17.72
N MET A 9 -20.42 1.61 -17.32
CA MET A 9 -21.68 0.87 -17.23
C MET A 9 -22.16 0.40 -18.60
N ILE A 10 -22.00 1.23 -19.63
CA ILE A 10 -22.30 0.87 -21.02
C ILE A 10 -21.34 -0.21 -21.53
N ALA A 11 -20.04 -0.09 -21.26
CA ALA A 11 -19.04 -1.08 -21.68
C ALA A 11 -19.33 -2.47 -21.07
N ARG A 12 -19.63 -2.52 -19.77
CA ARG A 12 -19.98 -3.76 -19.06
C ARG A 12 -21.26 -4.40 -19.61
N GLU A 13 -22.23 -3.59 -19.99
CA GLU A 13 -23.47 -4.07 -20.58
C GLU A 13 -23.24 -4.61 -22.01
N ILE A 14 -22.36 -3.98 -22.80
CA ILE A 14 -21.95 -4.49 -24.12
C ILE A 14 -21.23 -5.84 -23.99
N GLU A 15 -20.36 -6.00 -23.00
CA GLU A 15 -19.72 -7.30 -22.70
C GLU A 15 -20.76 -8.37 -22.33
N ARG A 16 -21.78 -8.03 -21.54
CA ARG A 16 -22.90 -8.92 -21.24
C ARG A 16 -23.64 -9.32 -22.53
N MET A 17 -23.95 -8.36 -23.39
CA MET A 17 -24.62 -8.59 -24.68
C MET A 17 -23.79 -9.46 -25.63
N ALA A 18 -22.45 -9.34 -25.62
CA ALA A 18 -21.55 -10.17 -26.42
C ALA A 18 -21.58 -11.65 -26.04
N SER A 19 -21.95 -11.96 -24.78
CA SER A 19 -22.05 -13.32 -24.26
C SER A 19 -23.43 -13.97 -24.49
N GLU A 20 -24.44 -13.18 -24.89
CA GLU A 20 -25.81 -13.66 -25.07
C GLU A 20 -26.14 -13.88 -26.55
N PRO A 21 -26.77 -15.02 -26.93
CA PRO A 21 -27.08 -15.34 -28.33
C PRO A 21 -28.22 -14.48 -28.91
N LEU A 22 -28.79 -13.57 -28.11
CA LEU A 22 -29.91 -12.72 -28.50
C LEU A 22 -29.49 -11.54 -29.40
N TYR A 23 -28.21 -11.17 -29.38
CA TYR A 23 -27.68 -10.03 -30.10
C TYR A 23 -26.82 -10.49 -31.29
N SER A 24 -26.99 -9.84 -32.44
CA SER A 24 -26.14 -10.13 -33.59
C SER A 24 -24.71 -9.65 -33.34
N GLN A 25 -23.73 -10.41 -33.81
CA GLN A 25 -22.31 -10.06 -33.67
C GLN A 25 -21.98 -8.70 -34.30
N GLU A 26 -22.64 -8.35 -35.41
CA GLU A 26 -22.50 -7.05 -36.06
C GLU A 26 -22.98 -5.89 -35.17
N TYR A 27 -24.08 -6.09 -34.44
CA TYR A 27 -24.64 -5.08 -33.53
C TYR A 27 -23.74 -4.86 -32.31
N VAL A 28 -23.25 -5.95 -31.70
CA VAL A 28 -22.30 -5.88 -30.58
C VAL A 28 -21.00 -5.20 -31.03
N SER A 29 -20.45 -5.58 -32.18
CA SER A 29 -19.23 -4.96 -32.72
C SER A 29 -19.39 -3.46 -32.98
N ALA A 30 -20.53 -3.04 -33.55
CA ALA A 30 -20.82 -1.62 -33.76
C ALA A 30 -20.87 -0.83 -32.43
N LEU A 31 -21.50 -1.40 -31.40
CA LEU A 31 -21.55 -0.78 -30.07
C LEU A 31 -20.17 -0.68 -29.42
N THR A 32 -19.36 -1.74 -29.50
CA THR A 32 -17.98 -1.72 -28.99
C THR A 32 -17.15 -0.63 -29.67
N ASN A 33 -17.23 -0.52 -31.00
CA ASN A 33 -16.52 0.52 -31.73
C ASN A 33 -16.95 1.93 -31.30
N VAL A 34 -18.25 2.16 -31.10
CA VAL A 34 -18.77 3.44 -30.61
C VAL A 34 -18.30 3.74 -29.18
N ALA A 35 -18.32 2.74 -28.30
CA ALA A 35 -17.82 2.88 -26.93
C ALA A 35 -16.32 3.23 -26.92
N GLN A 36 -15.53 2.58 -27.76
CA GLN A 36 -14.10 2.82 -27.88
C GLN A 36 -13.79 4.22 -28.42
N LEU A 37 -14.46 4.65 -29.49
CA LEU A 37 -14.34 6.01 -30.03
C LEU A 37 -14.73 7.08 -29.00
N ASN A 38 -15.75 6.82 -28.19
CA ASN A 38 -16.13 7.74 -27.11
C ASN A 38 -15.07 7.80 -26.01
N LEU A 39 -14.45 6.67 -25.66
CA LEU A 39 -13.36 6.62 -24.69
C LEU A 39 -12.14 7.42 -25.19
N GLU A 40 -11.76 7.22 -26.44
CA GLU A 40 -10.67 7.95 -27.11
C GLU A 40 -10.96 9.46 -27.14
N ARG A 41 -12.19 9.86 -27.48
CA ARG A 41 -12.60 11.27 -27.47
C ARG A 41 -12.53 11.89 -26.07
N VAL A 42 -12.89 11.14 -25.02
CA VAL A 42 -12.75 11.62 -23.63
C VAL A 42 -11.27 11.81 -23.28
N ALA A 43 -10.41 10.87 -23.65
CA ALA A 43 -8.97 10.99 -23.41
C ALA A 43 -8.35 12.20 -24.14
N GLU A 44 -8.73 12.44 -25.40
CA GLU A 44 -8.33 13.64 -26.14
C GLU A 44 -8.77 14.93 -25.44
N LEU A 45 -10.03 14.99 -24.98
CA LEU A 45 -10.56 16.17 -24.28
C LEU A 45 -9.83 16.42 -22.94
N GLU A 46 -9.51 15.37 -22.19
CA GLU A 46 -8.72 15.48 -20.97
C GLU A 46 -7.27 15.91 -21.28
N HIS A 47 -6.66 15.38 -22.35
CA HIS A 47 -5.35 15.82 -22.81
C HIS A 47 -5.32 17.30 -23.20
N GLU A 48 -6.33 17.76 -23.95
CA GLU A 48 -6.50 19.18 -24.30
C GLU A 48 -6.74 20.08 -23.08
N LYS A 49 -7.51 19.61 -22.10
CA LYS A 49 -7.68 20.31 -20.82
C LYS A 49 -6.34 20.40 -20.08
N GLY A 50 -5.54 19.33 -20.06
CA GLY A 50 -4.19 19.35 -19.51
C GLY A 50 -3.30 20.40 -20.19
N ASN A 51 -3.36 20.51 -21.53
CA ASN A 51 -2.66 21.55 -22.29
C ASN A 51 -3.09 22.98 -21.92
N ARG A 52 -4.36 23.18 -21.52
CA ARG A 52 -4.90 24.46 -21.05
C ARG A 52 -4.74 24.68 -19.54
N GLY A 53 -4.24 23.70 -18.80
CA GLY A 53 -4.15 23.71 -17.35
C GLY A 53 -5.48 23.48 -16.59
N GLU A 54 -6.48 22.97 -17.28
CA GLU A 54 -7.89 22.82 -16.86
C GLU A 54 -8.27 21.37 -16.49
N GLY A 55 -7.32 20.43 -16.47
CA GLY A 55 -7.56 19.05 -16.03
C GLY A 55 -7.81 18.96 -14.52
N TRP A 56 -8.54 17.93 -14.07
CA TRP A 56 -8.72 17.68 -12.64
C TRP A 56 -7.36 17.43 -11.99
N ARG A 57 -7.10 18.14 -10.89
CA ARG A 57 -5.95 17.91 -10.02
C ARG A 57 -6.22 18.44 -8.62
N PRO A 58 -5.70 17.80 -7.57
CA PRO A 58 -5.62 18.43 -6.26
C PRO A 58 -4.58 19.57 -6.24
N ASP A 59 -4.75 20.53 -5.33
CA ASP A 59 -3.74 21.60 -5.11
C ASP A 59 -2.49 21.07 -4.39
N ILE A 60 -2.66 20.01 -3.60
CA ILE A 60 -1.60 19.33 -2.84
C ILE A 60 -1.77 17.82 -3.07
N ASP A 61 -0.68 17.14 -3.42
CA ASP A 61 -0.65 15.68 -3.50
C ASP A 61 -1.04 15.08 -2.13
N PRO A 62 -2.14 14.29 -2.04
CA PRO A 62 -2.62 13.75 -0.78
C PRO A 62 -1.63 12.78 -0.10
N ILE A 63 -0.75 12.15 -0.87
CA ILE A 63 0.22 11.16 -0.37
C ILE A 63 1.53 11.83 -0.02
N THR A 64 2.08 12.63 -0.95
CA THR A 64 3.41 13.23 -0.77
C THR A 64 3.40 14.60 -0.10
N GLY A 65 2.24 15.26 -0.01
CA GLY A 65 2.09 16.60 0.55
C GLY A 65 2.69 17.71 -0.31
N ARG A 66 3.15 17.39 -1.53
CA ARG A 66 3.77 18.35 -2.45
C ARG A 66 2.71 19.22 -3.10
N ALA A 67 2.97 20.53 -3.19
CA ALA A 67 2.06 21.45 -3.87
C ALA A 67 2.13 21.28 -5.39
N PHE A 68 1.01 21.51 -6.07
CA PHE A 68 0.98 21.57 -7.52
C PHE A 68 1.92 22.66 -8.03
N PHE A 69 2.69 22.34 -9.07
CA PHE A 69 3.64 23.25 -9.70
C PHE A 69 3.17 23.64 -11.11
N MET A 70 3.12 22.69 -12.04
CA MET A 70 2.70 22.96 -13.42
C MET A 70 2.25 21.70 -14.18
N TRP A 71 1.82 21.87 -15.42
CA TRP A 71 1.55 20.75 -16.33
C TRP A 71 2.77 20.49 -17.20
N ILE A 72 3.20 19.23 -17.28
CA ILE A 72 4.36 18.82 -18.07
C ILE A 72 3.95 17.68 -19.01
N ALA A 73 4.46 17.68 -20.24
CA ALA A 73 4.20 16.61 -21.21
C ALA A 73 4.99 15.35 -20.84
N HIS A 74 4.29 14.28 -20.48
CA HIS A 74 4.83 12.94 -20.23
C HIS A 74 4.87 12.10 -21.52
N PRO A 75 5.93 11.30 -21.76
CA PRO A 75 6.08 10.50 -22.98
C PRO A 75 4.93 9.53 -23.25
N THR A 76 4.32 8.98 -22.19
CA THR A 76 3.27 7.96 -22.29
C THR A 76 1.91 8.43 -21.81
N LYS A 77 1.86 9.43 -20.91
CA LYS A 77 0.63 9.86 -20.20
C LYS A 77 0.06 11.17 -20.77
N GLY A 78 0.74 11.79 -21.73
CA GLY A 78 0.36 13.11 -22.25
C GLY A 78 0.61 14.21 -21.22
N MET A 79 -0.20 15.27 -21.21
CA MET A 79 -0.04 16.33 -20.20
C MET A 79 -0.46 15.84 -18.82
N VAL A 80 0.51 15.81 -17.89
CA VAL A 80 0.27 15.41 -16.51
C VAL A 80 0.45 16.59 -15.56
N PRO A 81 -0.35 16.69 -14.49
CA PRO A 81 -0.12 17.66 -13.44
C PRO A 81 1.09 17.20 -12.63
N THR A 82 2.01 18.12 -12.35
CA THR A 82 3.21 17.83 -11.58
C THR A 82 3.25 18.62 -10.27
N TYR A 83 3.88 18.02 -9.27
CA TYR A 83 3.93 18.48 -7.89
C TYR A 83 5.39 18.58 -7.42
N GLY A 84 5.68 19.52 -6.52
CA GLY A 84 7.02 19.73 -6.01
C GLY A 84 7.48 21.17 -6.22
N GLY A 85 8.57 21.36 -6.96
CA GLY A 85 9.18 22.68 -7.11
C GLY A 85 10.06 22.82 -8.36
N PRO A 86 10.83 23.92 -8.45
CA PRO A 86 11.57 24.30 -9.65
C PRO A 86 12.78 23.41 -9.98
N TYR A 87 13.21 22.55 -9.06
CA TYR A 87 14.34 21.64 -9.25
C TYR A 87 13.88 20.27 -9.74
N ASP A 88 12.89 19.70 -9.05
CA ASP A 88 12.32 18.41 -9.37
C ASP A 88 10.80 18.47 -9.28
N SER A 89 10.15 17.94 -10.31
CA SER A 89 8.70 17.84 -10.40
C SER A 89 8.29 16.40 -10.54
N TYR A 90 7.20 16.04 -9.87
CA TYR A 90 6.76 14.66 -9.75
C TYR A 90 5.33 14.50 -10.24
N THR A 91 4.97 13.36 -10.81
CA THR A 91 3.56 13.03 -11.03
C THR A 91 2.82 12.90 -9.70
N LEU A 92 1.48 12.87 -9.76
CA LEU A 92 0.69 12.47 -8.60
C LEU A 92 1.11 11.06 -8.17
N ALA A 93 1.17 10.82 -6.86
CA ALA A 93 1.46 9.49 -6.33
C ALA A 93 0.43 8.45 -6.80
N GLU A 94 0.94 7.36 -7.38
CA GLU A 94 0.16 6.22 -7.83
C GLU A 94 0.42 5.03 -6.89
N ARG A 95 -0.64 4.26 -6.60
CA ARG A 95 -0.53 3.09 -5.72
C ARG A 95 0.02 1.91 -6.51
N ASP A 96 1.03 1.26 -5.96
CA ASP A 96 1.61 0.04 -6.51
C ASP A 96 0.82 -1.22 -6.09
N THR A 97 1.13 -2.36 -6.71
CA THR A 97 0.58 -3.67 -6.33
C THR A 97 0.92 -4.04 -4.89
N ASP A 98 2.08 -3.61 -4.41
CA ASP A 98 2.63 -3.98 -3.10
C ASP A 98 2.18 -3.05 -1.97
N SER A 99 1.12 -2.26 -2.19
CA SER A 99 0.57 -1.28 -1.24
C SER A 99 1.46 -0.05 -0.96
N GLY A 100 2.62 0.02 -1.59
CA GLY A 100 3.45 1.23 -1.67
C GLY A 100 2.90 2.26 -2.65
N TYR A 101 3.51 3.44 -2.67
CA TYR A 101 3.20 4.50 -3.61
C TYR A 101 4.46 4.92 -4.35
N PHE A 102 4.34 5.18 -5.65
CA PHE A 102 5.44 5.65 -6.48
C PHE A 102 5.05 6.92 -7.24
N VAL A 103 6.07 7.67 -7.65
CA VAL A 103 5.96 8.85 -8.51
C VAL A 103 6.98 8.78 -9.64
N GLU A 104 6.63 9.36 -10.78
CA GLU A 104 7.57 9.58 -11.88
C GLU A 104 8.17 10.99 -11.76
N ARG A 105 9.49 11.09 -11.94
CA ARG A 105 10.22 12.35 -11.79
C ARG A 105 10.54 12.99 -13.13
N TYR A 106 10.26 14.28 -13.22
CA TYR A 106 10.81 15.19 -14.20
C TYR A 106 11.98 15.96 -13.59
N ASP A 107 13.15 15.75 -14.16
CA ASP A 107 14.39 16.41 -13.79
C ASP A 107 14.52 17.70 -14.61
N HIS A 108 14.47 18.86 -13.94
CA HIS A 108 14.53 20.16 -14.62
C HIS A 108 15.94 20.53 -15.06
N ASP A 109 16.98 19.95 -14.45
CA ASP A 109 18.36 20.17 -14.87
C ASP A 109 18.66 19.45 -16.18
N ASP A 110 18.19 18.20 -16.30
CA ASP A 110 18.29 17.40 -17.54
C ASP A 110 17.17 17.73 -18.55
N GLY A 111 16.12 18.44 -18.12
CA GLY A 111 14.95 18.81 -18.95
C GLY A 111 14.14 17.62 -19.45
N ARG A 112 14.13 16.49 -18.72
CA ARG A 112 13.48 15.25 -19.16
C ARG A 112 12.92 14.43 -18.00
N TRP A 113 12.00 13.54 -18.35
CA TRP A 113 11.52 12.50 -17.46
C TRP A 113 12.58 11.44 -17.22
N ARG A 114 12.70 11.00 -15.97
CA ARG A 114 13.43 9.80 -15.58
C ARG A 114 12.56 8.58 -15.92
N THR A 115 12.79 7.99 -17.08
CA THR A 115 12.02 6.82 -17.56
C THR A 115 12.65 5.49 -17.18
N ASP A 116 13.87 5.51 -16.65
CA ASP A 116 14.65 4.35 -16.24
C ASP A 116 14.33 3.88 -14.80
N CYS A 117 13.68 4.73 -14.00
CA CYS A 117 13.26 4.41 -12.65
C CYS A 117 12.01 5.21 -12.24
N VAL A 118 11.22 4.64 -11.35
CA VAL A 118 10.18 5.33 -10.58
C VAL A 118 10.71 5.59 -9.17
N GLU A 119 10.33 6.71 -8.55
CA GLU A 119 10.72 7.02 -7.18
C GLU A 119 9.66 6.48 -6.21
N ASP A 120 10.08 5.61 -5.30
CA ASP A 120 9.27 5.16 -4.16
C ASP A 120 9.05 6.34 -3.19
N CYS A 121 7.79 6.56 -2.83
CA CYS A 121 7.41 7.60 -1.87
C CYS A 121 7.80 7.24 -0.43
N GLY A 122 8.14 5.98 -0.15
CA GLY A 122 8.45 5.49 1.20
C GLY A 122 7.24 5.47 2.13
N VAL A 123 6.03 5.55 1.56
CA VAL A 123 4.75 5.46 2.25
C VAL A 123 4.01 4.23 1.75
N GLN A 124 3.40 3.49 2.66
CA GLN A 124 2.58 2.32 2.35
C GLN A 124 1.25 2.40 3.10
N VAL A 125 0.21 1.84 2.50
CA VAL A 125 -1.07 1.65 3.21
C VAL A 125 -0.88 0.57 4.25
N VAL A 126 -1.11 0.91 5.52
CA VAL A 126 -1.16 -0.06 6.62
C VAL A 126 -2.63 -0.33 6.94
N ASP A 127 -2.99 -1.60 7.01
CA ASP A 127 -4.31 -1.99 7.50
C ASP A 127 -4.30 -2.01 9.03
N ASP A 128 -4.84 -0.96 9.65
CA ASP A 128 -4.98 -0.82 11.10
C ASP A 128 -5.90 -1.88 11.72
N GLN A 129 -6.65 -2.64 10.91
CA GLN A 129 -7.47 -3.77 11.35
C GLN A 129 -6.72 -5.11 11.33
N LEU A 130 -5.51 -5.18 10.75
CA LEU A 130 -4.75 -6.44 10.70
C LEU A 130 -4.39 -6.98 12.10
N TYR A 131 -4.35 -6.10 13.11
CA TYR A 131 -4.02 -6.44 14.50
C TYR A 131 -5.22 -6.42 15.45
N THR A 132 -6.44 -6.20 14.95
CA THR A 132 -7.64 -6.33 15.78
C THR A 132 -8.09 -7.78 15.75
N SER A 133 -7.86 -8.51 16.84
CA SER A 133 -8.52 -9.80 17.06
C SER A 133 -9.99 -9.56 17.36
N ASP A 134 -10.88 -10.41 16.84
CA ASP A 134 -12.28 -10.46 17.26
C ASP A 134 -12.44 -10.96 18.72
N GLU A 135 -11.35 -11.47 19.31
CA GLU A 135 -11.29 -11.94 20.69
C GLU A 135 -11.33 -10.76 21.67
N ASP A 136 -12.12 -10.90 22.74
CA ASP A 136 -12.24 -9.89 23.77
C ASP A 136 -10.87 -9.62 24.41
N PRO A 137 -10.41 -8.35 24.48
CA PRO A 137 -9.12 -8.00 25.08
C PRO A 137 -8.97 -8.49 26.53
N ASP A 138 -10.06 -8.73 27.26
CA ASP A 138 -10.00 -9.26 28.61
C ASP A 138 -9.71 -10.77 28.65
N ASP A 139 -10.16 -11.53 27.65
CA ASP A 139 -9.85 -12.96 27.50
C ASP A 139 -8.35 -13.15 27.18
N LEU A 140 -7.81 -12.33 26.26
CA LEU A 140 -6.38 -12.33 25.91
C LEU A 140 -5.49 -11.95 27.10
N LYS A 141 -5.90 -10.96 27.91
CA LYS A 141 -5.17 -10.61 29.14
C LYS A 141 -5.19 -11.76 30.16
N ALA A 142 -6.30 -12.46 30.29
CA ALA A 142 -6.42 -13.60 31.18
C ALA A 142 -5.50 -14.74 30.75
N GLU A 143 -5.44 -15.04 29.45
CA GLU A 143 -4.54 -16.06 28.90
C GLU A 143 -3.06 -15.68 29.10
N ILE A 144 -2.68 -14.44 28.80
CA ILE A 144 -1.31 -13.94 29.00
C ILE A 144 -0.92 -14.02 30.48
N SER A 145 -1.82 -13.66 31.40
CA SER A 145 -1.60 -13.77 32.84
C SER A 145 -1.38 -15.23 33.26
N ALA A 146 -2.21 -16.15 32.76
CA ALA A 146 -2.08 -17.58 33.04
C ALA A 146 -0.78 -18.17 32.49
N LEU A 147 -0.36 -17.78 31.29
CA LEU A 147 0.91 -18.20 30.69
C LEU A 147 2.10 -17.66 31.47
N ARG A 148 2.07 -16.39 31.89
CA ARG A 148 3.10 -15.80 32.75
C ARG A 148 3.20 -16.53 34.09
N ALA A 149 2.08 -16.93 34.69
CA ALA A 149 2.08 -17.71 35.93
C ALA A 149 2.71 -19.11 35.75
N LYS A 150 2.45 -19.77 34.61
CA LYS A 150 3.10 -21.05 34.26
C LYS A 150 4.61 -20.90 34.08
N LEU A 151 5.05 -19.86 33.38
CA LEU A 151 6.47 -19.53 33.22
C LEU A 151 7.15 -19.11 34.53
N ALA A 152 6.42 -18.44 35.44
CA ALA A 152 6.92 -18.03 36.74
C ALA A 152 7.02 -19.17 37.76
N THR A 153 6.51 -20.37 37.43
CA THR A 153 6.63 -21.53 38.30
C THR A 153 8.05 -22.09 38.17
N PRO A 154 8.91 -21.99 39.20
CA PRO A 154 10.26 -22.51 39.12
C PRO A 154 10.21 -24.02 38.90
N VAL A 155 10.88 -24.51 37.87
CA VAL A 155 11.11 -25.93 37.68
C VAL A 155 11.88 -26.42 38.90
N ARG A 156 11.22 -27.20 39.78
CA ARG A 156 11.91 -27.93 40.83
C ARG A 156 12.76 -28.99 40.17
N LEU A 157 14.04 -28.69 39.98
CA LEU A 157 15.05 -29.68 39.67
C LEU A 157 15.05 -30.69 40.82
N SER A 158 14.58 -31.91 40.59
CA SER A 158 14.60 -32.93 41.62
C SER A 158 16.05 -33.33 41.93
N ASP A 159 16.38 -33.40 43.21
CA ASP A 159 17.70 -33.72 43.78
C ASP A 159 18.22 -35.14 43.47
N THR A 160 17.60 -35.87 42.56
CA THR A 160 18.05 -37.19 42.09
C THR A 160 19.14 -37.09 41.02
N THR A 161 19.51 -35.89 40.59
CA THR A 161 20.59 -35.68 39.63
C THR A 161 21.95 -35.82 40.31
N HIS A 162 22.66 -36.88 39.91
CA HIS A 162 24.05 -37.26 40.17
C HIS A 162 24.94 -36.24 40.94
N PRO A 163 25.77 -36.66 41.91
CA PRO A 163 26.55 -35.77 42.80
C PRO A 163 27.49 -34.76 42.12
N ARG A 164 27.76 -34.90 40.81
CA ARG A 164 28.46 -33.88 40.00
C ARG A 164 27.60 -32.65 39.67
N CYS A 165 26.28 -32.75 39.62
CA CYS A 165 25.38 -31.63 39.31
C CYS A 165 25.14 -30.68 40.49
N ARG A 166 25.38 -31.12 41.73
CA ARG A 166 25.20 -30.30 42.95
C ARG A 166 26.16 -29.12 43.04
N LEU A 167 27.39 -29.30 42.58
CA LEU A 167 28.42 -28.26 42.66
C LEU A 167 28.27 -27.25 41.52
N GLN A 168 27.95 -27.71 40.30
CA GLN A 168 27.77 -26.82 39.15
C GLN A 168 26.59 -25.86 39.35
N HIS A 169 25.46 -26.33 39.88
CA HIS A 169 24.28 -25.47 40.08
C HIS A 169 24.49 -24.42 41.19
N ALA A 170 25.25 -24.73 42.24
CA ALA A 170 25.52 -23.77 43.30
C ALA A 170 26.41 -22.61 42.82
N ASP A 171 27.37 -22.90 41.94
CA ASP A 171 28.25 -21.91 41.34
C ASP A 171 27.51 -21.06 40.31
N ASP A 172 26.62 -21.66 39.50
CA ASP A 172 25.80 -20.93 38.53
C ASP A 172 24.77 -20.01 39.22
N ILE A 173 24.12 -20.45 40.30
CA ILE A 173 23.19 -19.60 41.08
C ILE A 173 23.91 -18.40 41.73
N ARG A 174 25.14 -18.61 42.23
CA ARG A 174 25.96 -17.52 42.80
C ARG A 174 26.50 -16.58 41.74
N ALA A 175 26.87 -17.08 40.56
CA ALA A 175 27.34 -16.27 39.44
C ALA A 175 26.27 -15.30 38.92
N VAL A 176 24.99 -15.69 39.03
CA VAL A 176 23.82 -14.87 38.64
C VAL A 176 23.27 -14.04 39.83
N GLY A 177 23.94 -14.08 41.00
CA GLY A 177 23.69 -13.17 42.12
C GLY A 177 22.54 -13.55 43.06
N PHE A 178 21.97 -14.76 42.95
CA PHE A 178 20.93 -15.22 43.87
C PHE A 178 21.55 -15.75 45.17
N LYS A 179 21.04 -15.29 46.33
CA LYS A 179 21.46 -15.76 47.65
C LYS A 179 20.63 -16.98 48.07
N CYS A 180 21.28 -18.09 48.38
CA CYS A 180 20.63 -19.22 49.02
C CYS A 180 20.24 -18.82 50.46
N ALA A 181 18.98 -19.06 50.84
CA ALA A 181 18.50 -18.79 52.18
C ALA A 181 19.21 -19.72 53.19
N GLY A 182 19.89 -19.15 54.19
CA GLY A 182 20.51 -19.90 55.29
C GLY A 182 22.04 -19.91 55.34
N ALA A 183 22.74 -19.10 54.54
CA ALA A 183 24.18 -18.88 54.70
C ALA A 183 24.41 -17.57 55.47
N GLU A 184 24.57 -17.66 56.79
CA GLU A 184 25.33 -16.68 57.59
C GLU A 184 26.83 -16.98 57.47
#